data_AF-A0A519PEN6-F1
#
_entry.id   AF-A0A519PEN6-F1
#
_cell.length_a   1.000
_cell.length_b   1.000
_cell.length_c   1.000
_cell.angle_alpha   90.00
_cell.angle_beta   90.00
_cell.angle_gamma   90.00
#
_symmetry.space_group_name_H-M   'P 1'
#
loop_
_entity.id
_entity.type
_entity.pdbx_description
1 polymer ?
#
loop_
_entity_poly.entity_id
_entity_poly.type
_entity_poly.pdbx_seq_one_letter_code
_entity_poly.pdbx_strand_id
1 'polypeptide(L)'
;LAVRHDGDRLRFLADSDSALSKGNIALLLRLYSDRTPAEILGFDARTALDRLGLPSALTRQRANGLNSMVGRIRDAAAASSQK
;
A
#
# COMPACT_ATOMS: atom_id res chain seq x y z
N LEU A 1 -8.75 -5.73 0.61
CA LEU A 1 -8.41 -4.40 0.10
C LEU A 1 -9.56 -3.95 -0.78
N ALA A 2 -10.27 -2.91 -0.38
CA ALA A 2 -11.26 -2.25 -1.22
C ALA A 2 -10.61 -1.01 -1.87
N VAL A 3 -10.97 -0.76 -3.13
CA VAL A 3 -10.46 0.34 -3.94
C VAL A 3 -11.63 1.24 -4.31
N ARG A 4 -11.49 2.54 -4.08
CA ARG A 4 -12.48 3.55 -4.47
C ARG A 4 -11.83 4.56 -5.40
N HIS A 5 -12.53 4.92 -6.46
CA HIS A 5 -12.15 6.02 -7.34
C HIS A 5 -12.75 7.31 -6.80
N ASP A 6 -11.95 8.37 -6.75
CA ASP A 6 -12.38 9.74 -6.46
C ASP A 6 -11.78 10.66 -7.53
N GLY A 7 -12.55 10.90 -8.60
CA GLY A 7 -12.03 11.50 -9.82
C GLY A 7 -10.94 10.64 -10.46
N ASP A 8 -9.76 11.23 -10.64
CA ASP A 8 -8.53 10.60 -11.16
C ASP A 8 -7.69 9.92 -10.07
N ARG A 9 -8.10 10.02 -8.80
CA ARG A 9 -7.37 9.47 -7.65
C ARG A 9 -7.98 8.16 -7.16
N LEU A 10 -7.13 7.34 -6.54
CA LEU A 10 -7.52 6.12 -5.86
C LEU A 10 -7.45 6.29 -4.34
N ARG A 11 -8.45 5.76 -3.65
CA ARG A 11 -8.49 5.59 -2.19
C ARG A 11 -8.56 4.12 -1.84
N PHE A 12 -7.80 3.74 -0.81
CA PHE A 12 -7.69 2.35 -0.38
C PHE A 12 -8.27 2.18 1.02
N LEU A 13 -8.99 1.08 1.21
CA LEU A 13 -9.52 0.66 2.51
C LEU A 13 -9.13 -0.79 2.76
N ALA A 14 -8.57 -1.07 3.93
CA ALA A 14 -8.18 -2.42 4.33
C ALA A 14 -8.25 -2.55 5.84
N ASP A 15 -8.52 -3.77 6.30
CA ASP A 15 -8.55 -4.12 7.72
C ASP A 15 -7.79 -5.45 7.94
N SER A 16 -7.40 -5.70 9.19
CA SER A 16 -6.77 -6.95 9.64
C SER A 16 -7.16 -7.24 11.09
N ASP A 17 -7.42 -8.50 11.42
CA ASP A 17 -7.75 -8.92 12.79
C ASP A 17 -6.60 -8.73 13.80
N SER A 18 -5.38 -8.47 13.33
CA SER A 18 -4.22 -8.27 14.20
C SER A 18 -3.83 -6.80 14.33
N ALA A 19 -3.72 -6.31 15.58
CA ALA A 19 -3.40 -4.91 15.88
C ALA A 19 -2.07 -4.43 15.27
N LEU A 20 -1.05 -5.28 15.20
CA LEU A 20 0.23 -4.90 14.60
C LEU A 20 0.16 -4.81 13.06
N SER A 21 -0.64 -5.66 12.42
CA SER A 21 -0.89 -5.53 10.97
C SER A 21 -1.74 -4.30 10.67
N LYS A 22 -2.63 -3.87 11.58
CA LYS A 22 -3.36 -2.60 11.43
C LYS A 22 -2.43 -1.40 11.31
N GLY A 23 -1.33 -1.36 12.08
CA GLY A 23 -0.34 -0.27 11.98
C GLY A 23 0.35 -0.21 10.60
N ASN A 24 0.82 -1.36 10.11
CA ASN A 24 1.43 -1.47 8.78
C ASN A 24 0.45 -1.13 7.66
N ILE A 25 -0.79 -1.60 7.78
CA ILE A 25 -1.86 -1.28 6.83
C ILE A 25 -2.13 0.23 6.84
N ALA A 26 -2.34 0.84 8.01
CA ALA A 26 -2.62 2.27 8.12
C ALA A 26 -1.52 3.13 7.46
N LEU A 27 -0.25 2.77 7.66
CA LEU A 27 0.86 3.43 6.99
C LEU A 27 0.77 3.31 5.46
N LEU A 28 0.55 2.09 4.94
CA LEU A 28 0.42 1.90 3.49
C LEU A 28 -0.78 2.66 2.92
N LEU A 29 -1.92 2.65 3.61
CA LEU A 29 -3.10 3.41 3.19
C LEU A 29 -2.79 4.91 3.12
N ARG A 30 -2.02 5.46 4.07
CA ARG A 30 -1.56 6.85 4.08
C ARG A 30 -0.57 7.15 2.94
N LEU A 31 0.34 6.21 2.66
CA LEU A 31 1.36 6.33 1.60
C LEU A 31 0.81 6.18 0.19
N TYR A 32 -0.41 5.64 0.01
CA TYR A 32 -0.94 5.35 -1.32
C TYR A 32 -2.29 5.97 -1.63
N SER A 33 -3.12 6.27 -0.63
CA SER A 33 -4.42 6.90 -0.90
C SER A 33 -4.27 8.32 -1.40
N ASP A 34 -5.32 8.81 -2.06
CA ASP A 34 -5.42 10.15 -2.63
C ASP A 34 -4.34 10.43 -3.67
N ARG A 35 -3.95 9.41 -4.44
CA ARG A 35 -2.97 9.51 -5.52
C ARG A 35 -3.54 8.97 -6.82
N THR A 36 -3.07 9.50 -7.94
CA THR A 36 -3.39 8.97 -9.26
C THR A 36 -2.75 7.59 -9.46
N PRO A 37 -3.28 6.75 -10.36
CA PRO A 37 -2.64 5.49 -10.71
C PRO A 37 -1.16 5.63 -11.12
N ALA A 38 -0.83 6.67 -11.87
CA ALA A 38 0.54 6.96 -12.29
C ALA A 38 1.47 7.27 -11.11
N GLU A 39 1.02 8.12 -10.17
CA GLU A 39 1.76 8.42 -8.94
C GLU A 39 2.00 7.17 -8.09
N ILE A 40 0.99 6.28 -7.98
CA ILE A 40 1.09 5.02 -7.23
C ILE A 40 2.11 4.08 -7.86
N LEU A 41 2.10 3.93 -9.19
CA LEU A 41 3.01 3.06 -9.92
C LEU A 41 4.45 3.59 -9.93
N GLY A 42 4.63 4.91 -9.99
CA GLY A 42 5.92 5.59 -9.93
C GLY A 42 6.51 5.68 -8.51
N PHE A 43 5.73 5.42 -7.47
CA PHE A 43 6.22 5.49 -6.09
C PHE A 43 7.06 4.26 -5.71
N ASP A 44 8.30 4.51 -5.28
CA ASP A 44 9.19 3.49 -4.73
C ASP A 44 8.85 3.18 -3.26
N ALA A 45 7.94 2.23 -3.08
CA ALA A 45 7.53 1.73 -1.77
C ALA A 45 8.71 1.20 -0.95
N ARG A 46 9.66 0.54 -1.60
CA ARG A 46 10.74 -0.17 -0.93
C ARG A 46 11.65 0.84 -0.26
N THR A 47 12.11 1.84 -1.00
CA THR A 47 12.93 2.92 -0.45
C THR A 47 12.20 3.69 0.64
N ALA A 48 10.89 3.93 0.50
CA ALA A 48 10.11 4.62 1.53
C ALA A 48 10.02 3.81 2.84
N LEU A 49 9.79 2.49 2.75
CA LEU A 49 9.73 1.60 3.91
C LEU A 49 11.12 1.39 4.55
N ASP A 50 12.17 1.29 3.74
CA ASP A 50 13.56 1.17 4.20
C ASP A 50 13.98 2.41 5.01
N ARG A 51 13.62 3.62 4.56
CA ARG A 51 13.87 4.87 5.30
C ARG A 51 13.17 4.95 6.66
N LEU A 52 12.06 4.23 6.81
CA LEU A 52 11.34 4.13 8.08
C LEU A 52 11.90 3.04 9.01
N GLY A 53 12.92 2.29 8.57
CA GLY A 53 13.50 1.18 9.34
C GLY A 53 12.50 0.05 9.59
N LEU A 54 11.42 -0.03 8.81
CA LEU A 54 10.35 -0.99 9.04
C LEU A 54 10.77 -2.43 8.73
N PRO A 55 11.47 -2.74 7.63
CA PRO A 55 11.80 -4.13 7.30
C PRO A 55 12.64 -4.82 8.37
N SER A 56 13.57 -4.11 9.00
CA SER A 56 14.41 -4.62 10.10
C SER A 56 13.66 -4.78 11.42
N ALA A 57 12.53 -4.09 11.61
CA ALA A 57 11.69 -4.20 12.80
C ALA A 57 10.61 -5.30 12.70
N LEU A 58 10.46 -5.94 11.53
CA LEU A 58 9.40 -6.89 11.25
C LEU A 58 9.90 -8.33 11.20
N THR A 59 9.08 -9.27 11.69
CA THR A 59 9.30 -10.70 11.45
C THR A 59 9.10 -11.01 9.96
N ARG A 60 9.68 -12.11 9.46
CA ARG A 60 9.54 -12.55 8.06
C ARG A 60 8.08 -12.59 7.57
N GLN A 61 7.18 -13.16 8.37
CA GLN A 61 5.76 -13.23 8.03
C GLN A 61 5.12 -11.84 7.87
N ARG A 62 5.51 -10.88 8.72
CA ARG A 62 4.99 -9.51 8.68
C ARG A 62 5.52 -8.74 7.47
N ALA A 63 6.81 -8.88 7.16
CA ALA A 63 7.41 -8.29 5.96
C ALA A 63 6.74 -8.82 4.69
N ASN A 64 6.46 -10.13 4.63
CA ASN A 64 5.73 -10.73 3.52
C ASN A 64 4.33 -10.15 3.37
N GLY A 65 3.57 -10.03 4.48
CA GLY A 65 2.23 -9.43 4.47
C GLY A 65 2.23 -7.98 3.96
N LEU A 66 3.21 -7.17 4.40
CA LEU A 66 3.39 -5.80 3.93
C LEU A 66 3.66 -5.75 2.43
N ASN A 67 4.61 -6.57 1.94
CA ASN A 67 4.96 -6.65 0.51
C ASN A 67 3.78 -7.13 -0.34
N SER A 68 3.01 -8.12 0.13
CA SER A 68 1.80 -8.57 -0.56
C SER A 68 0.74 -7.47 -0.66
N MET A 69 0.60 -6.63 0.37
CA MET A 69 -0.33 -5.50 0.36
C MET A 69 0.11 -4.42 -0.64
N VAL A 70 1.42 -4.11 -0.69
CA VAL A 70 2.00 -3.21 -1.70
C VAL A 70 1.72 -3.71 -3.11
N GLY A 71 1.93 -5.01 -3.37
CA GLY A 71 1.60 -5.63 -4.66
C GLY A 71 0.14 -5.40 -5.07
N ARG A 72 -0.80 -5.73 -4.17
CA ARG A 72 -2.24 -5.54 -4.42
C ARG A 72 -2.63 -4.09 -4.74
N ILE A 73 -2.00 -3.11 -4.07
CA ILE A 73 -2.23 -1.68 -4.34
C ILE A 73 -1.73 -1.31 -5.74
N ARG A 74 -0.53 -1.78 -6.12
CA ARG A 74 0.06 -1.51 -7.44
C ARG A 74 -0.75 -2.18 -8.56
N ASP A 75 -1.21 -3.41 -8.35
CA ASP A 75 -2.06 -4.13 -9.31
C ASP A 75 -3.38 -3.36 -9.55
N ALA A 76 -4.00 -2.85 -8.48
CA ALA A 76 -5.22 -2.03 -8.57
C ALA A 76 -4.98 -0.72 -9.34
N ALA A 77 -3.83 -0.07 -9.15
CA ALA A 77 -3.44 1.12 -9.90
C ALA A 77 -3.20 0.79 -11.39
N ALA A 78 -2.50 -0.31 -11.70
CA ALA A 78 -2.26 -0.74 -13.07
C ALA A 78 -3.57 -1.07 -13.82
N ALA A 79 -4.53 -1.71 -13.16
CA ALA A 79 -5.84 -1.99 -13.72
C ALA A 79 -6.67 -0.71 -13.95
N SER A 80 -6.47 0.32 -13.12
CA SER A 80 -7.16 1.61 -13.22
C SER A 80 -6.55 2.55 -14.27
N SER A 81 -5.32 2.30 -14.70
CA SER A 81 -4.61 3.13 -15.70
C SER A 81 -4.98 2.80 -17.15
N GLN A 82 -5.74 1.72 -17.37
CA GLN A 82 -6.12 1.21 -18.70
C GLN A 82 -7.58 1.50 -19.08
N LYS A 83 -8.25 2.38 -18.33
CA LYS A 83 -9.60 2.89 -18.62
C LYS A 83 -9.54 4.34 -19.06
#